data_AF-A0A9C9Y6I4-F1
#
_entry.id   AF-A0A9C9Y6I4-F1
#
_cell.length_a   1.000
_cell.length_b   1.000
_cell.length_c   1.000
_cell.angle_alpha   90.00
_cell.angle_beta   90.00
_cell.angle_gamma   90.00
#
_symmetry.space_group_name_H-M   'P 1'
#
loop_
_entity.id
_entity.type
_entity.pdbx_description
1 polymer ?
#
loop_
_entity_poly.entity_id
_entity_poly.type
_entity_poly.pdbx_seq_one_letter_code
_entity_poly.pdbx_strand_id
1 'polypeptide(L)'
;RLVPNLIIASPINAIAFRNLLFTAQKGLDLPIAIRYPRGTIEKNLTGNLWQKEFETVEIGKIKQLSFGNEIAILSIGPIGNSIIEICKDMNYSSKIAHFDMQFLKPLDENLMHQIAKNFTEILTIEDGTIVGGLGTTIIDFLQENNFHNVQVKKLGIPDQFIEHGTTKELYKQVGLDINSIKKTIDKILIDS
;
A
#
# COMPACT_ATOMS: atom_id res chain seq x y z
N ARG A 1 5.21 13.54 3.86
CA ARG A 1 5.23 13.04 5.27
C ARG A 1 5.76 14.07 6.29
N LEU A 2 6.71 14.93 5.90
CA LEU A 2 7.51 15.76 6.82
C LEU A 2 6.72 16.79 7.66
N VAL A 3 5.51 17.15 7.25
CA VAL A 3 4.67 18.09 8.01
C VAL A 3 4.26 17.45 9.35
N PRO A 4 4.58 18.06 10.51
CA PRO A 4 4.13 17.58 11.82
C PRO A 4 2.61 17.56 11.94
N ASN A 5 2.07 16.70 12.82
CA ASN A 5 0.64 16.72 13.19
C ASN A 5 -0.33 16.60 12.00
N LEU A 6 0.03 15.80 10.99
CA LEU A 6 -0.77 15.57 9.78
C LEU A 6 -1.04 14.08 9.61
N ILE A 7 -2.30 13.72 9.38
CA ILE A 7 -2.72 12.39 8.93
C ILE A 7 -2.58 12.34 7.41
N ILE A 8 -1.95 11.31 6.87
CA ILE A 8 -1.80 11.09 5.43
C ILE A 8 -2.35 9.72 5.09
N ALA A 9 -3.40 9.69 4.27
CA ALA A 9 -4.08 8.47 3.86
C ALA A 9 -4.16 8.35 2.33
N SER A 10 -4.19 7.11 1.85
CA SER A 10 -4.45 6.77 0.45
C SER A 10 -5.31 5.51 0.41
N PRO A 11 -6.63 5.64 0.23
CA PRO A 11 -7.54 4.50 0.24
C PRO A 11 -7.35 3.60 -0.98
N ILE A 12 -7.42 2.29 -0.77
CA ILE A 12 -7.30 1.28 -1.83
C ILE A 12 -8.48 1.29 -2.82
N ASN A 13 -9.68 1.71 -2.40
CA ASN A 13 -10.87 1.70 -3.25
C ASN A 13 -11.93 2.73 -2.80
N ALA A 14 -13.04 2.77 -3.53
CA ALA A 14 -14.14 3.71 -3.28
C ALA A 14 -14.78 3.57 -1.90
N ILE A 15 -14.90 2.34 -1.38
CA ILE A 15 -15.48 2.08 -0.05
C ILE A 15 -14.56 2.65 1.02
N ALA A 16 -13.27 2.34 0.95
CA ALA A 16 -12.26 2.88 1.87
C ALA A 16 -12.22 4.41 1.82
N PHE A 17 -12.27 5.00 0.61
CA PHE A 17 -12.30 6.46 0.46
C PHE A 17 -13.53 7.09 1.11
N ARG A 18 -14.71 6.54 0.85
CA ARG A 18 -15.96 6.99 1.43
C ARG A 18 -15.96 6.87 2.96
N ASN A 19 -15.45 5.77 3.50
CA ASN A 19 -15.36 5.56 4.94
C ASN A 19 -14.33 6.50 5.60
N LEU A 20 -13.23 6.86 4.92
CA LEU A 20 -12.31 7.90 5.38
C LEU A 20 -12.97 9.28 5.43
N LEU A 21 -13.73 9.67 4.38
CA LEU A 21 -14.49 10.92 4.38
C LEU A 21 -15.54 10.94 5.50
N PHE A 22 -16.25 9.83 5.69
CA PHE A 22 -17.22 9.65 6.77
C PHE A 22 -16.60 9.75 8.16
N THR A 23 -15.37 9.24 8.31
CA THR A 23 -14.60 9.37 9.55
C THR A 23 -14.19 10.82 9.76
N ALA A 24 -13.67 11.49 8.73
CA ALA A 24 -13.22 12.87 8.79
C ALA A 24 -14.36 13.85 9.15
N GLN A 25 -15.56 13.67 8.60
CA GLN A 25 -16.71 14.54 8.93
C GLN A 25 -17.18 14.40 10.38
N LYS A 26 -16.86 13.30 11.07
CA LYS A 26 -17.20 13.11 12.49
C LYS A 26 -16.28 13.90 13.43
N GLY A 27 -15.22 14.50 12.91
CA GLY A 27 -14.20 15.21 13.67
C GLY A 27 -12.92 14.38 13.81
N LEU A 28 -11.78 15.06 13.65
CA LEU A 28 -10.44 14.51 13.84
C LEU A 28 -9.63 15.49 14.68
N ASP A 29 -8.75 14.98 15.52
CA ASP A 29 -7.85 15.80 16.32
C ASP A 29 -6.76 16.49 15.47
N LEU A 30 -6.44 15.90 14.32
CA LEU A 30 -5.41 16.37 13.40
C LEU A 30 -5.96 16.57 11.98
N PRO A 31 -5.41 17.51 11.21
CA PRO A 31 -5.72 17.62 9.79
C PRO A 31 -5.39 16.33 9.04
N ILE A 32 -6.18 16.03 8.00
CA ILE A 32 -6.02 14.85 7.15
C ILE A 32 -5.83 15.24 5.68
N ALA A 33 -4.82 14.64 5.05
CA ALA A 33 -4.62 14.65 3.60
C ALA A 33 -4.97 13.26 3.05
N ILE A 34 -6.00 13.20 2.18
CA ILE A 34 -6.43 11.96 1.53
C ILE A 34 -6.05 12.03 0.05
N ARG A 35 -5.11 11.18 -0.37
CA ARG A 35 -4.66 11.10 -1.76
C ARG A 35 -5.42 10.02 -2.51
N TYR A 36 -5.90 10.34 -3.71
CA TYR A 36 -6.50 9.37 -4.63
C TYR A 36 -6.15 9.75 -6.08
N PRO A 37 -5.98 8.79 -6.99
CA PRO A 37 -5.60 9.07 -8.37
C PRO A 37 -6.78 9.66 -9.15
N ARG A 38 -6.45 10.38 -10.23
CA ARG A 38 -7.44 10.75 -11.25
C ARG A 38 -7.86 9.49 -12.00
N GLY A 39 -9.16 9.25 -12.11
CA GLY A 39 -9.68 8.13 -12.87
C GLY A 39 -11.07 7.71 -12.41
N THR A 40 -11.55 6.60 -12.95
CA THR A 40 -12.81 5.96 -12.54
C THR A 40 -12.50 4.72 -11.71
N ILE A 41 -13.29 4.48 -10.67
CA ILE A 41 -13.32 3.14 -10.05
C ILE A 41 -14.04 2.20 -11.02
N GLU A 42 -13.50 1.01 -11.25
CA GLU A 42 -14.15 0.04 -12.12
C GLU A 42 -15.55 -0.33 -11.59
N LYS A 43 -16.57 -0.40 -12.47
CA LYS A 43 -17.97 -0.59 -12.06
C LYS A 43 -18.22 -1.90 -11.29
N ASN A 44 -17.50 -2.95 -11.66
CA ASN A 44 -17.44 -4.25 -10.97
C ASN A 44 -16.93 -4.14 -9.52
N LEU A 45 -16.09 -3.16 -9.21
CA LEU A 45 -15.59 -2.90 -7.85
C LEU A 45 -16.53 -2.01 -7.03
N THR A 46 -17.43 -1.27 -7.68
CA THR A 46 -18.40 -0.40 -7.01
C THR A 46 -19.71 -1.10 -6.64
N GLY A 47 -20.22 -2.06 -7.44
CA GLY A 47 -21.52 -2.70 -7.16
C GLY A 47 -22.61 -1.71 -6.72
N ASN A 48 -23.38 -2.05 -5.68
CA ASN A 48 -24.31 -1.14 -5.01
C ASN A 48 -23.61 -0.30 -3.92
N LEU A 49 -22.52 0.41 -4.26
CA LEU A 49 -21.74 1.22 -3.31
C LEU A 49 -22.62 2.13 -2.46
N TRP A 50 -23.62 2.77 -3.08
CA TRP A 50 -24.55 3.68 -2.43
C TRP A 50 -25.47 3.03 -1.38
N GLN A 51 -25.63 1.70 -1.41
CA GLN A 51 -26.41 0.94 -0.42
C GLN A 51 -25.58 0.43 0.75
N LYS A 52 -24.24 0.44 0.64
CA LYS A 52 -23.38 -0.03 1.73
C LYS A 52 -23.39 0.97 2.87
N GLU A 53 -23.53 0.49 4.10
CA GLU A 53 -23.43 1.34 5.29
C GLU A 53 -22.05 2.00 5.41
N PHE A 54 -22.01 3.19 5.98
CA PHE A 54 -20.76 3.89 6.26
C PHE A 54 -20.14 3.36 7.56
N GLU A 55 -18.84 3.13 7.54
CA GLU A 55 -18.10 2.67 8.71
C GLU A 55 -17.05 3.71 9.09
N THR A 56 -16.80 3.84 10.40
CA THR A 56 -15.66 4.62 10.90
C THR A 56 -14.38 3.82 10.75
N VAL A 57 -13.32 4.50 10.31
CA VAL A 57 -11.98 3.95 10.16
C VAL A 57 -11.14 4.34 11.36
N GLU A 58 -10.44 3.39 11.95
CA GLU A 58 -9.44 3.68 12.97
C GLU A 58 -8.18 4.26 12.30
N ILE A 59 -7.80 5.48 12.69
CA ILE A 59 -6.68 6.20 12.08
C ILE A 59 -5.37 5.47 12.36
N GLY A 60 -4.58 5.26 11.31
CA GLY A 60 -3.25 4.65 11.40
C GLY A 60 -3.24 3.14 11.43
N LYS A 61 -4.38 2.45 11.28
CA LYS A 61 -4.43 0.99 11.26
C LYS A 61 -4.18 0.40 9.88
N ILE A 62 -3.35 -0.63 9.86
CA ILE A 62 -3.07 -1.43 8.66
C ILE A 62 -4.09 -2.58 8.60
N LYS A 63 -4.53 -2.94 7.39
CA LYS A 63 -5.41 -4.09 7.14
C LYS A 63 -4.67 -5.19 6.39
N GLN A 64 -4.61 -6.39 6.95
CA GLN A 64 -4.17 -7.57 6.21
C GLN A 64 -5.27 -8.05 5.26
N LEU A 65 -4.93 -8.23 3.99
CA LEU A 65 -5.84 -8.62 2.90
C LEU A 65 -5.62 -10.05 2.41
N SER A 66 -4.39 -10.57 2.53
CA SER A 66 -4.07 -11.98 2.27
C SER A 66 -3.10 -12.52 3.31
N PHE A 67 -3.08 -13.84 3.46
CA PHE A 67 -2.18 -14.56 4.35
C PHE A 67 -1.15 -15.31 3.51
N GLY A 68 0.11 -15.18 3.88
CA GLY A 68 1.23 -15.91 3.32
C GLY A 68 2.43 -15.83 4.25
N ASN A 69 3.49 -16.57 3.97
CA ASN A 69 4.61 -16.72 4.90
C ASN A 69 6.00 -16.49 4.27
N GLU A 70 6.09 -16.25 2.95
CA GLU A 70 7.38 -16.03 2.29
C GLU A 70 7.70 -14.53 2.18
N ILE A 71 6.74 -13.72 1.71
CA ILE A 71 6.94 -12.28 1.50
C ILE A 71 5.79 -11.45 2.09
N ALA A 72 6.12 -10.35 2.76
CA ALA A 72 5.16 -9.32 3.13
C ALA A 72 5.12 -8.21 2.07
N ILE A 73 3.96 -8.00 1.46
CA ILE A 73 3.73 -6.90 0.52
C ILE A 73 2.94 -5.80 1.24
N LEU A 74 3.56 -4.63 1.38
CA LEU A 74 2.96 -3.44 1.97
C LEU A 74 2.57 -2.48 0.85
N SER A 75 1.28 -2.35 0.56
CA SER A 75 0.80 -1.44 -0.50
C SER A 75 0.03 -0.27 0.08
N ILE A 76 0.07 0.88 -0.60
CA ILE A 76 -0.72 2.06 -0.22
C ILE A 76 -1.49 2.63 -1.42
N GLY A 77 -2.80 2.82 -1.27
CA GLY A 77 -3.67 3.32 -2.32
C GLY A 77 -4.08 2.27 -3.36
N PRO A 78 -4.67 2.71 -4.49
CA PRO A 78 -5.33 1.80 -5.44
C PRO A 78 -4.45 0.74 -6.09
N ILE A 79 -3.13 0.90 -6.08
CA ILE A 79 -2.18 -0.12 -6.56
C ILE A 79 -2.30 -1.43 -5.78
N GLY A 80 -2.81 -1.39 -4.53
CA GLY A 80 -3.09 -2.59 -3.75
C GLY A 80 -4.08 -3.55 -4.42
N ASN A 81 -4.99 -3.07 -5.29
CA ASN A 81 -5.92 -3.95 -6.01
C ASN A 81 -5.18 -4.87 -6.99
N SER A 82 -4.05 -4.44 -7.55
CA SER A 82 -3.19 -5.29 -8.38
C SER A 82 -2.61 -6.46 -7.58
N ILE A 83 -2.31 -6.23 -6.30
CA ILE A 83 -1.77 -7.27 -5.41
C ILE A 83 -2.86 -8.25 -4.99
N ILE A 84 -4.07 -7.75 -4.70
CA ILE A 84 -5.24 -8.61 -4.48
C ILE A 84 -5.44 -9.55 -5.67
N GLU A 85 -5.32 -9.05 -6.90
CA GLU A 85 -5.46 -9.87 -8.11
C GLU A 85 -4.34 -10.91 -8.23
N ILE A 86 -3.08 -10.53 -7.93
CA ILE A 86 -1.95 -11.47 -7.90
C ILE A 86 -2.16 -12.56 -6.85
N CYS A 87 -2.69 -12.23 -5.67
CA CYS A 87 -2.90 -13.19 -4.58
C CYS A 87 -4.02 -14.22 -4.88
N LYS A 88 -4.85 -14.01 -5.90
CA LYS A 88 -5.84 -15.02 -6.34
C LYS A 88 -5.20 -16.17 -7.11
N ASP A 89 -4.02 -15.97 -7.67
CA ASP A 89 -3.27 -16.99 -8.40
C ASP A 89 -2.61 -17.96 -7.40
N MET A 90 -2.85 -19.26 -7.60
CA MET A 90 -2.43 -20.34 -6.69
C MET A 90 -0.92 -20.40 -6.49
N ASN A 91 -0.13 -19.86 -7.42
CA ASN A 91 1.32 -19.80 -7.28
C ASN A 91 1.77 -18.80 -6.19
N TYR A 92 0.90 -17.86 -5.81
CA TYR A 92 1.21 -16.77 -4.89
C TYR A 92 0.37 -16.79 -3.62
N SER A 93 -0.81 -17.41 -3.64
CA SER A 93 -1.83 -17.28 -2.60
C SER A 93 -1.37 -17.71 -1.21
N SER A 94 -0.46 -18.68 -1.08
CA SER A 94 0.14 -19.11 0.19
C SER A 94 1.45 -18.40 0.54
N LYS A 95 2.03 -17.67 -0.41
CA LYS A 95 3.37 -17.07 -0.29
C LYS A 95 3.34 -15.61 0.13
N ILE A 96 2.33 -14.89 -0.34
CA ILE A 96 2.21 -13.44 -0.17
C ILE A 96 1.27 -13.11 1.00
N ALA A 97 1.81 -12.45 2.02
CA ALA A 97 1.00 -11.70 2.98
C ALA A 97 0.85 -10.27 2.49
N HIS A 98 -0.35 -9.89 2.05
CA HIS A 98 -0.63 -8.54 1.54
C HIS A 98 -1.27 -7.68 2.63
N PHE A 99 -0.69 -6.51 2.86
CA PHE A 99 -1.18 -5.51 3.79
C PHE A 99 -1.53 -4.22 3.04
N ASP A 100 -2.79 -3.78 3.17
CA ASP A 100 -3.21 -2.42 2.82
C ASP A 100 -2.82 -1.50 3.97
N MET A 101 -1.82 -0.68 3.71
CA MET A 101 -1.31 0.26 4.69
C MET A 101 -2.35 1.33 5.03
N GLN A 102 -3.13 1.76 4.04
CA GLN A 102 -4.12 2.85 4.05
C GLN A 102 -3.60 4.22 4.52
N PHE A 103 -2.79 4.29 5.57
CA PHE A 103 -2.15 5.45 6.15
C PHE A 103 -0.64 5.39 5.93
N LEU A 104 -0.09 6.48 5.39
CA LEU A 104 1.36 6.74 5.42
C LEU A 104 1.78 7.39 6.74
N LYS A 105 0.84 8.09 7.39
CA LYS A 105 1.03 8.75 8.68
C LYS A 105 -0.32 8.86 9.41
N PRO A 106 -0.43 8.46 10.69
CA PRO A 106 0.57 7.70 11.45
C PRO A 106 0.76 6.27 10.92
N LEU A 107 1.85 5.62 11.34
CA LEU A 107 2.15 4.22 11.02
C LEU A 107 1.62 3.31 12.14
N ASP A 108 1.10 2.12 11.80
CA ASP A 108 0.72 1.11 12.80
C ASP A 108 1.96 0.39 13.35
N GLU A 109 2.64 1.00 14.31
CA GLU A 109 3.88 0.45 14.87
C GLU A 109 3.69 -0.96 15.44
N ASN A 110 2.55 -1.22 16.08
CA ASN A 110 2.24 -2.53 16.65
C ASN A 110 2.19 -3.63 15.58
N LEU A 111 1.46 -3.41 14.48
CA LEU A 111 1.41 -4.40 13.40
C LEU A 111 2.74 -4.45 12.65
N MET A 112 3.44 -3.32 12.49
CA MET A 112 4.75 -3.29 11.86
C MET A 112 5.80 -4.11 12.63
N HIS A 113 5.77 -4.10 13.97
CA HIS A 113 6.59 -5.01 14.76
C HIS A 113 6.25 -6.48 14.50
N GLN A 114 4.97 -6.82 14.31
CA GLN A 114 4.56 -8.19 14.00
C GLN A 114 5.04 -8.60 12.60
N ILE A 115 4.90 -7.72 11.61
CA ILE A 115 5.38 -7.95 10.24
C ILE A 115 6.90 -8.17 10.26
N ALA A 116 7.66 -7.27 10.88
CA ALA A 116 9.12 -7.34 10.92
C ALA A 116 9.67 -8.58 11.67
N LYS A 117 8.90 -9.14 12.61
CA LYS A 117 9.25 -10.40 13.30
C LYS A 117 8.98 -11.64 12.46
N ASN A 118 7.99 -11.59 11.57
CA ASN A 118 7.50 -12.75 10.84
C ASN A 118 8.04 -12.83 9.40
N PHE A 119 8.59 -11.75 8.86
CA PHE A 119 9.07 -11.68 7.48
C PHE A 119 10.48 -11.10 7.43
N THR A 120 11.36 -11.76 6.66
CA THR A 120 12.69 -11.24 6.31
C THR A 120 12.69 -10.47 4.99
N GLU A 121 11.65 -10.66 4.15
CA GLU A 121 11.50 -9.98 2.87
C GLU A 121 10.23 -9.13 2.86
N ILE A 122 10.40 -7.82 2.65
CA ILE A 122 9.31 -6.86 2.52
C ILE A 122 9.38 -6.17 1.15
N LEU A 123 8.27 -6.17 0.43
CA LEU A 123 8.09 -5.37 -0.78
C LEU A 123 7.08 -4.26 -0.53
N THR A 124 7.54 -3.01 -0.57
CA THR A 124 6.64 -1.85 -0.48
C THR A 124 6.23 -1.38 -1.87
N ILE A 125 4.94 -1.13 -2.08
CA ILE A 125 4.39 -0.72 -3.38
C ILE A 125 3.54 0.54 -3.22
N GLU A 126 3.93 1.61 -3.91
CA GLU A 126 3.21 2.87 -3.87
C GLU A 126 3.10 3.49 -5.26
N ASP A 127 1.93 4.00 -5.62
CA ASP A 127 1.78 4.98 -6.71
C ASP A 127 2.21 6.36 -6.18
N GLY A 128 3.47 6.48 -5.80
CA GLY A 128 4.09 7.65 -5.17
C GLY A 128 5.61 7.59 -5.34
N THR A 129 6.31 8.67 -5.00
CA THR A 129 7.78 8.65 -5.10
C THR A 129 8.38 7.67 -4.10
N ILE A 130 9.36 6.88 -4.53
CA ILE A 130 10.15 6.01 -3.64
C ILE A 130 11.07 6.80 -2.68
N VAL A 131 11.25 8.10 -2.93
CA VAL A 131 12.05 9.03 -2.11
C VAL A 131 11.15 9.67 -1.07
N GLY A 132 11.32 9.28 0.20
CA GLY A 132 10.51 9.81 1.30
C GLY A 132 9.06 9.30 1.35
N GLY A 133 8.71 8.33 0.51
CA GLY A 133 7.41 7.66 0.46
C GLY A 133 7.23 6.54 1.51
N LEU A 134 6.32 5.61 1.22
CA LEU A 134 6.07 4.42 2.03
C LEU A 134 7.35 3.62 2.24
N GLY A 135 8.07 3.29 1.17
CA GLY A 135 9.26 2.44 1.27
C GLY A 135 10.34 3.03 2.17
N THR A 136 10.52 4.35 2.14
CA THR A 136 11.46 5.05 3.04
C THR A 136 10.96 5.01 4.48
N THR A 137 9.66 5.21 4.70
CA THR A 137 9.04 5.18 6.03
C THR A 137 9.20 3.81 6.71
N ILE A 138 9.07 2.72 5.95
CA ILE A 138 9.24 1.36 6.47
C ILE A 138 10.71 1.08 6.83
N ILE A 139 11.65 1.52 5.99
CA ILE A 139 13.09 1.38 6.27
C ILE A 139 13.47 2.14 7.55
N ASP A 140 13.01 3.39 7.69
CA ASP A 140 13.23 4.20 8.91
C ASP A 140 12.72 3.46 10.14
N PHE A 141 11.47 2.95 10.10
CA PHE A 141 10.88 2.19 11.20
C PHE A 141 11.71 0.94 11.57
N LEU A 142 12.13 0.14 10.58
CA LEU A 142 12.91 -1.07 10.83
C LEU A 142 14.26 -0.75 11.47
N GLN A 143 14.92 0.32 11.00
CA GLN A 143 16.20 0.76 11.52
C GLN A 143 16.09 1.29 12.95
N GLU A 144 15.09 2.12 13.25
CA GLU A 144 14.83 2.64 14.60
C GLU A 144 14.50 1.53 15.60
N ASN A 145 13.96 0.40 15.13
CA ASN A 145 13.55 -0.74 15.95
C ASN A 145 14.49 -1.95 15.88
N ASN A 146 15.69 -1.79 15.33
CA ASN A 146 16.77 -2.80 15.26
C ASN A 146 16.43 -4.08 14.47
N PHE A 147 15.55 -4.01 13.46
CA PHE A 147 15.25 -5.11 12.54
C PHE A 147 16.22 -5.14 11.35
N HIS A 148 17.49 -5.43 11.61
CA HIS A 148 18.56 -5.37 10.60
C HIS A 148 18.56 -6.54 9.59
N ASN A 149 17.83 -7.61 9.88
CA ASN A 149 17.74 -8.80 9.03
C ASN A 149 16.59 -8.74 8.02
N VAL A 150 15.81 -7.66 8.02
CA VAL A 150 14.66 -7.49 7.12
C VAL A 150 15.09 -6.70 5.90
N GLN A 151 15.05 -7.33 4.73
CA GLN A 151 15.31 -6.69 3.45
C GLN A 151 14.03 -5.99 2.96
N VAL A 152 14.20 -4.75 2.50
CA VAL A 152 13.09 -3.96 1.94
C VAL A 152 13.38 -3.62 0.49
N LYS A 153 12.51 -4.08 -0.40
CA LYS A 153 12.48 -3.64 -1.80
C LYS A 153 11.39 -2.61 -2.00
N LYS A 154 11.75 -1.48 -2.62
CA LYS A 154 10.82 -0.38 -2.91
C LYS A 154 10.39 -0.43 -4.37
N LEU A 155 9.09 -0.39 -4.60
CA LEU A 155 8.49 -0.22 -5.92
C LEU A 155 7.56 0.99 -5.91
N GLY A 156 7.82 1.93 -6.81
CA GLY A 156 7.07 3.17 -6.92
C GLY A 156 7.64 4.07 -8.00
N ILE A 157 7.21 5.32 -8.02
CA ILE A 157 7.68 6.30 -9.00
C ILE A 157 9.15 6.65 -8.68
N PRO A 158 10.07 6.48 -9.65
CA PRO A 158 11.47 6.84 -9.48
C PRO A 158 11.67 8.35 -9.38
N ASP A 159 12.84 8.79 -8.90
CA ASP A 159 13.19 10.20 -8.78
C ASP A 159 13.60 10.81 -10.12
N GLN A 160 12.66 10.83 -11.07
CA GLN A 160 12.82 11.39 -12.40
C GLN A 160 11.46 11.84 -12.92
N PHE A 161 11.47 12.81 -13.82
CA PHE A 161 10.25 13.22 -14.51
C PHE A 161 9.74 12.09 -15.41
N ILE A 162 8.46 11.79 -15.27
CA ILE A 162 7.76 10.84 -16.12
C ILE A 162 7.14 11.61 -17.29
N GLU A 163 7.44 11.18 -18.51
CA GLU A 163 6.91 11.80 -19.74
C GLU A 163 5.40 11.60 -19.88
N HIS A 164 4.80 12.28 -20.86
CA HIS A 164 3.38 12.11 -21.15
C HIS A 164 3.08 10.74 -21.75
N GLY A 165 2.04 10.09 -21.23
CA GLY A 165 1.55 8.83 -21.73
C GLY A 165 0.24 8.46 -21.04
N THR A 166 -0.36 7.34 -21.46
CA THR A 166 -1.50 6.79 -20.74
C THR A 166 -1.03 6.18 -19.42
N THR A 167 -1.89 6.16 -18.39
CA THR A 167 -1.55 5.58 -17.08
C THR A 167 -1.00 4.15 -17.20
N LYS A 168 -1.53 3.34 -18.13
CA LYS A 168 -1.07 1.98 -18.38
C LYS A 168 0.36 1.92 -18.92
N GLU A 169 0.70 2.79 -19.86
CA GLU A 169 2.07 2.88 -20.41
C GLU A 169 3.04 3.34 -19.34
N LEU A 170 2.66 4.38 -18.59
CA LEU A 170 3.51 4.91 -17.52
C LEU A 170 3.74 3.89 -16.42
N TYR A 171 2.71 3.14 -16.00
CA TYR A 171 2.85 2.07 -15.02
C TYR A 171 3.79 0.98 -15.51
N LYS A 172 3.68 0.58 -16.79
CA LYS A 172 4.60 -0.39 -17.37
C LYS A 172 6.04 0.13 -17.40
N GLN A 173 6.23 1.40 -17.74
CA GLN A 173 7.55 2.04 -17.80
C GLN A 173 8.23 2.07 -16.43
N VAL A 174 7.49 2.34 -15.35
CA VAL A 174 8.03 2.39 -13.98
C VAL A 174 7.91 1.05 -13.23
N GLY A 175 7.44 0.00 -13.89
CA GLY A 175 7.34 -1.35 -13.32
C GLY A 175 6.17 -1.56 -12.34
N LEU A 176 5.16 -0.69 -12.35
CA LEU A 176 3.95 -0.77 -11.53
C LEU A 176 2.77 -1.50 -12.20
N ASP A 177 2.93 -1.97 -13.45
CA ASP A 177 1.91 -2.86 -14.03
C ASP A 177 1.98 -4.27 -13.40
N ILE A 178 0.86 -4.99 -13.41
CA ILE A 178 0.74 -6.32 -12.79
C ILE A 178 1.85 -7.28 -13.22
N ASN A 179 2.25 -7.28 -14.50
CA ASN A 179 3.26 -8.23 -14.96
C ASN A 179 4.65 -7.89 -14.43
N SER A 180 4.99 -6.60 -14.35
CA SER A 180 6.26 -6.13 -13.77
C SER A 180 6.32 -6.36 -12.27
N ILE A 181 5.19 -6.20 -11.57
CA ILE A 181 5.06 -6.55 -10.15
C ILE A 181 5.28 -8.05 -9.95
N LYS A 182 4.60 -8.92 -10.71
CA LYS A 182 4.80 -10.38 -10.64
C LYS A 182 6.26 -10.77 -10.83
N LYS A 183 6.92 -10.26 -11.86
CA LYS A 183 8.37 -10.49 -12.10
C LYS A 183 9.24 -10.06 -10.92
N THR A 184 8.88 -8.96 -10.26
CA THR A 184 9.60 -8.48 -9.08
C THR A 184 9.42 -9.44 -7.90
N ILE A 185 8.19 -9.92 -7.67
CA ILE A 185 7.86 -10.91 -6.64
C ILE A 185 8.60 -12.22 -6.92
N ASP A 186 8.52 -12.74 -8.15
CA ASP A 186 9.18 -13.99 -8.54
C ASP A 186 10.69 -13.92 -8.27
N LYS A 187 11.32 -12.79 -8.58
CA LYS A 187 12.74 -12.58 -8.28
C LYS A 187 13.03 -12.64 -6.78
N ILE A 188 12.22 -11.99 -5.95
CA ILE A 188 12.38 -12.04 -4.48
C ILE A 188 12.26 -13.49 -4.01
N LEU A 189 11.22 -14.21 -4.43
CA LEU A 189 10.96 -15.59 -4.02
C LEU A 189 12.04 -16.59 -4.48
N ILE A 190 12.81 -16.29 -5.52
CA ILE A 190 13.95 -17.09 -5.97
C ILE A 190 15.22 -16.77 -5.15
N ASP A 191 15.39 -15.52 -4.74
CA ASP A 191 16.57 -15.02 -4.03
C ASP A 191 16.48 -15.26 -2.49
N SER A 192 15.30 -15.66 -2.00
CA SER A 192 14.95 -16.00 -0.60
C SER A 192 15.38 -17.41 -0.19
#